data_AF-A0A258SQ81-F1
#
_entry.id   AF-A0A258SQ81-F1
#
_cell.length_a   1.000
_cell.length_b   1.000
_cell.length_c   1.000
_cell.angle_alpha   90.00
_cell.angle_beta   90.00
_cell.angle_gamma   90.00
#
_symmetry.space_group_name_H-M   'P 1'
#
loop_
_entity.id
_entity.type
_entity.pdbx_description
1 polymer ?
#
loop_
_entity_poly.entity_id
_entity_poly.type
_entity_poly.pdbx_seq_one_letter_code
_entity_poly.pdbx_strand_id
1 'polypeptide(L)'
;MKISTEARKLAQDLLHFIDASPSPWHAVDSVQSRLVSAGFIELHEADAWQLQSGSSYFVTRGGASIIAFTLGKQAFTDSGLRIVGAHTDSPGLRLKPKPAFAGEGLVRIGVEVYGGPILATFTDRDLSIAGRVTVRSKNGHDTKLLRFDSALMRLPNLAIHMNREVNDKGLVLNKQTGLPLLFAESEEGLEAEQQFLSFIAQALQVDIGDILTFELNVFDTQQGTLWGANQEFIA
;
A
#
# COMPACT_ATOMS: atom_id res chain seq x y z
N MET A 1 -20.13 19.90 19.06
CA MET A 1 -19.17 19.31 20.01
C MET A 1 -17.87 20.11 19.91
N LYS A 2 -17.23 20.53 21.02
CA LYS A 2 -15.92 21.20 20.92
C LYS A 2 -14.83 20.14 20.79
N ILE A 3 -14.20 20.04 19.63
CA ILE A 3 -13.06 19.13 19.40
C ILE A 3 -11.84 19.75 20.09
N SER A 4 -11.16 18.96 20.92
CA SER A 4 -9.97 19.43 21.65
C SER A 4 -8.76 19.57 20.71
N THR A 5 -7.81 20.41 21.08
CA THR A 5 -6.53 20.54 20.37
C THR A 5 -5.80 19.20 20.28
N GLU A 6 -5.84 18.40 21.36
CA GLU A 6 -5.22 17.08 21.39
C GLU A 6 -5.87 16.10 20.40
N ALA A 7 -7.21 16.06 20.35
CA ALA A 7 -7.91 15.22 19.38
C ALA A 7 -7.57 15.60 17.94
N ARG A 8 -7.44 16.90 17.64
CA ARG A 8 -7.00 17.37 16.32
C ARG A 8 -5.58 16.96 15.99
N LYS A 9 -4.67 17.03 16.96
CA LYS A 9 -3.27 16.60 16.77
C LYS A 9 -3.18 15.10 16.49
N LEU A 10 -3.94 14.28 17.22
CA LEU A 10 -4.01 12.83 16.99
C LEU A 10 -4.62 12.50 15.62
N ALA A 11 -5.68 13.21 15.21
CA ALA A 11 -6.28 13.03 13.89
C ALA A 11 -5.28 13.38 12.77
N GLN A 12 -4.52 14.46 12.92
CA GLN A 12 -3.49 14.83 11.95
C GLN A 12 -2.33 13.83 11.89
N ASP A 13 -1.91 13.29 13.04
CA ASP A 13 -0.89 12.24 13.06
C ASP A 13 -1.38 10.93 12.41
N LEU A 14 -2.66 10.58 12.61
CA LEU A 14 -3.29 9.46 11.90
C LEU A 14 -3.29 9.67 10.39
N LEU A 15 -3.65 10.87 9.91
CA LEU A 15 -3.61 11.19 8.48
C LEU A 15 -2.21 11.03 7.90
N HIS A 16 -1.19 11.59 8.55
CA HIS A 16 0.20 11.40 8.13
C HIS A 16 0.63 9.93 8.14
N PHE A 17 0.17 9.14 9.12
CA PHE A 17 0.44 7.70 9.14
C PHE A 17 -0.20 6.98 7.95
N ILE A 18 -1.46 7.28 7.63
CA ILE A 18 -2.16 6.71 6.47
C ILE A 18 -1.47 7.11 5.16
N ASP A 19 -1.17 8.40 4.99
CA ASP A 19 -0.50 8.94 3.81
C ASP A 19 0.90 8.34 3.60
N ALA A 20 1.62 8.00 4.68
CA ALA A 20 2.91 7.32 4.63
C ALA A 20 2.78 5.81 4.31
N SER A 21 1.58 5.23 4.42
CA SER A 21 1.35 3.77 4.45
C SER A 21 0.46 3.25 3.30
N PRO A 22 0.79 3.50 2.01
CA PRO A 22 -0.07 3.12 0.87
C PRO A 22 -0.15 1.60 0.61
N SER A 23 0.62 0.78 1.33
CA SER A 23 0.54 -0.68 1.27
C SER A 23 0.90 -1.31 2.62
N PRO A 24 0.57 -2.60 2.86
CA PRO A 24 0.85 -3.27 4.13
C PRO A 24 2.34 -3.21 4.52
N TRP A 25 3.23 -3.25 3.53
CA TRP A 25 4.67 -3.13 3.76
C TRP A 25 5.10 -1.74 4.23
N HIS A 26 4.50 -0.68 3.67
CA HIS A 26 4.75 0.69 4.13
C HIS A 26 4.10 0.98 5.49
N ALA A 27 2.97 0.34 5.79
CA ALA A 27 2.36 0.40 7.12
C ALA A 27 3.30 -0.19 8.18
N VAL A 28 3.87 -1.37 7.91
CA VAL A 28 4.87 -1.99 8.80
C VAL A 28 6.12 -1.14 8.92
N ASP A 29 6.65 -0.61 7.81
CA ASP A 29 7.83 0.27 7.82
C ASP A 29 7.60 1.56 8.65
N SER A 30 6.43 2.16 8.51
CA SER A 30 6.01 3.33 9.31
C SER A 30 5.89 2.98 10.80
N VAL A 31 5.33 1.82 11.15
CA VAL A 31 5.24 1.36 12.54
C VAL A 31 6.63 1.03 13.09
N GLN A 32 7.48 0.34 12.35
CA GLN A 32 8.87 0.03 12.72
C GLN A 32 9.64 1.31 13.03
N SER A 33 9.58 2.30 12.14
CA SER A 33 10.24 3.60 12.33
C SER A 33 9.78 4.30 13.62
N ARG A 34 8.48 4.28 13.91
CA ARG A 34 7.91 4.83 15.14
C ARG A 34 8.35 4.06 16.39
N LEU A 35 8.38 2.72 16.33
CA LEU A 35 8.79 1.86 17.45
C LEU A 35 10.28 2.02 17.77
N VAL A 36 11.15 2.03 16.74
CA VAL A 36 12.59 2.29 16.91
C VAL A 36 12.81 3.66 17.53
N SER A 37 12.10 4.69 17.07
CA SER A 37 12.15 6.04 17.65
C SER A 37 11.69 6.08 19.11
N ALA A 38 10.82 5.15 19.52
CA ALA A 38 10.36 4.97 20.89
C ALA A 38 11.26 4.06 21.74
N GLY A 39 12.39 3.58 21.20
CA GLY A 39 13.36 2.76 21.90
C GLY A 39 13.05 1.26 21.92
N PHE A 40 12.15 0.78 21.05
CA PHE A 40 11.93 -0.66 20.90
C PHE A 40 13.11 -1.31 20.16
N ILE A 41 13.41 -2.55 20.53
CA ILE A 41 14.49 -3.36 19.95
C ILE A 41 13.90 -4.29 18.89
N GLU A 42 14.44 -4.25 17.68
CA GLU A 42 14.07 -5.20 16.61
C GLU A 42 14.60 -6.61 16.94
N LEU A 43 13.75 -7.60 16.73
CA LEU A 43 14.08 -9.02 16.81
C LEU A 43 13.98 -9.65 15.43
N HIS A 44 14.90 -10.58 15.12
CA HIS A 44 14.82 -11.40 13.92
C HIS A 44 14.27 -12.79 14.25
N GLU A 45 13.29 -13.27 13.47
CA GLU A 45 12.60 -14.54 13.73
C GLU A 45 13.51 -15.77 13.67
N ALA A 46 14.65 -15.68 12.97
CA ALA A 46 15.61 -16.77 12.85
C ALA A 46 16.56 -16.89 14.06
N ASP A 47 16.64 -15.86 14.89
CA ASP A 47 17.58 -15.79 16.01
C ASP A 47 16.97 -16.36 17.30
N ALA A 48 17.82 -16.88 18.18
CA ALA A 48 17.42 -17.16 19.56
C ALA A 48 17.29 -15.86 20.35
N TRP A 49 16.08 -15.54 20.81
CA TRP A 49 15.81 -14.28 21.50
C TRP A 49 16.29 -14.29 22.96
N GLN A 50 17.02 -13.25 23.34
CA GLN A 50 17.42 -12.98 24.72
C GLN A 50 16.65 -11.78 25.25
N LEU A 51 15.49 -12.03 25.85
CA LEU A 51 14.57 -10.99 26.25
C LEU A 51 14.81 -10.54 27.70
N GLN A 52 14.69 -9.24 27.94
CA GLN A 52 14.89 -8.61 29.25
C GLN A 52 13.59 -8.04 29.80
N SER A 53 13.34 -8.28 31.08
CA SER A 53 12.18 -7.70 31.78
C SER A 53 12.23 -6.17 31.75
N GLY A 54 11.08 -5.53 31.50
CA GLY A 54 10.98 -4.08 31.36
C GLY A 54 11.40 -3.53 29.99
N SER A 55 11.88 -4.37 29.08
CA SER A 55 12.28 -3.96 27.72
C SER A 55 11.16 -4.14 26.71
N SER A 56 11.27 -3.37 25.62
CA SER A 56 10.29 -3.33 24.53
C SER A 56 10.91 -3.83 23.24
N TYR A 57 10.16 -4.67 22.52
CA TYR A 57 10.63 -5.38 21.34
C TYR A 57 9.58 -5.36 20.23
N PHE A 58 10.04 -5.50 18.99
CA PHE A 58 9.15 -5.82 17.88
C PHE A 58 9.79 -6.82 16.94
N VAL A 59 8.93 -7.52 16.20
CA VAL A 59 9.33 -8.49 15.19
C VAL A 59 8.40 -8.35 13.99
N THR A 60 8.98 -8.46 12.78
CA THR A 60 8.20 -8.44 11.54
C THR A 60 8.25 -9.81 10.88
N ARG A 61 7.17 -10.15 10.17
CA ARG A 61 7.10 -11.37 9.35
C ARG A 61 6.65 -11.02 7.94
N GLY A 62 7.45 -11.44 6.95
CA GLY A 62 7.18 -11.19 5.54
C GLY A 62 7.10 -9.70 5.16
N GLY A 63 7.57 -8.80 6.03
CA GLY A 63 7.53 -7.35 5.88
C GLY A 63 6.13 -6.72 5.94
N ALA A 64 5.05 -7.49 6.05
CA ALA A 64 3.66 -6.99 6.01
C ALA A 64 2.89 -7.22 7.33
N SER A 65 3.46 -7.96 8.28
CA SER A 65 2.93 -8.12 9.62
C SER A 65 3.97 -7.73 10.67
N ILE A 66 3.51 -7.13 11.76
CA ILE A 66 4.34 -6.68 12.86
C ILE A 66 3.68 -7.00 14.20
N ILE A 67 4.48 -7.48 15.14
CA ILE A 67 4.10 -7.62 16.55
C ILE A 67 5.07 -6.78 17.36
N ALA A 68 4.52 -5.89 18.19
CA ALA A 68 5.27 -5.10 19.16
C ALA A 68 4.79 -5.45 20.57
N PHE A 69 5.72 -5.60 21.51
CA PHE A 69 5.40 -5.97 22.87
C PHE A 69 6.41 -5.39 23.87
N THR A 70 5.93 -5.15 25.10
CA THR A 70 6.76 -4.74 26.24
C THR A 70 6.66 -5.80 27.31
N LEU A 71 7.80 -6.31 27.77
CA LEU A 71 7.82 -7.28 28.86
C LEU A 71 7.61 -6.58 30.20
N GLY A 72 6.62 -7.04 30.96
CA GLY A 72 6.39 -6.59 32.32
C GLY A 72 7.52 -6.99 33.28
N LYS A 73 7.41 -6.48 34.52
CA LYS A 73 8.32 -6.83 35.63
C LYS A 73 7.85 -8.02 36.46
N GLN A 74 6.57 -8.37 36.37
CA GLN A 74 5.98 -9.50 37.09
C GLN A 74 6.12 -10.79 36.28
N ALA A 75 6.05 -11.94 36.97
CA ALA A 75 6.07 -13.23 36.32
C ALA A 75 4.84 -13.37 35.39
N PHE A 76 5.07 -13.95 34.22
CA PHE A 76 4.03 -14.11 33.20
C PHE A 76 2.79 -14.86 33.71
N THR A 77 3.00 -15.87 34.57
CA THR A 77 1.93 -16.67 35.20
C THR A 77 0.97 -15.84 36.03
N ASP A 78 1.42 -14.69 36.53
CA ASP A 78 0.68 -13.85 37.46
C ASP A 78 0.03 -12.65 36.75
N SER A 79 0.66 -12.15 35.67
CA SER A 79 0.23 -10.94 34.96
C SER A 79 -0.52 -11.21 33.65
N GLY A 80 -0.29 -12.37 33.00
CA GLY A 80 -0.85 -12.72 31.70
C GLY A 80 -0.46 -11.74 30.58
N LEU A 81 -1.31 -11.65 29.54
CA LEU A 81 -1.13 -10.77 28.38
C LEU A 81 -2.24 -9.73 28.26
N ARG A 82 -1.89 -8.57 27.71
CA ARG A 82 -2.82 -7.53 27.24
C ARG A 82 -2.55 -7.34 25.74
N ILE A 83 -3.48 -7.78 24.91
CA ILE A 83 -3.29 -7.84 23.46
C ILE A 83 -4.29 -6.91 22.79
N VAL A 84 -3.78 -6.05 21.91
CA VAL A 84 -4.58 -5.28 20.94
C VAL A 84 -4.25 -5.84 19.56
N GLY A 85 -5.29 -6.25 18.84
CA GLY A 85 -5.18 -6.75 17.47
C GLY A 85 -5.75 -5.75 16.47
N ALA A 86 -5.02 -5.54 15.38
CA ALA A 86 -5.44 -4.81 14.20
C ALA A 86 -4.85 -5.52 12.95
N HIS A 87 -5.08 -4.98 11.76
CA HIS A 87 -4.50 -5.49 10.51
C HIS A 87 -3.90 -4.34 9.69
N THR A 88 -2.90 -4.64 8.87
CA THR A 88 -2.10 -3.68 8.09
C THR A 88 -2.58 -3.51 6.65
N ASP A 89 -3.48 -4.38 6.20
CA ASP A 89 -4.01 -4.39 4.85
C ASP A 89 -5.36 -3.69 4.74
N SER A 90 -5.70 -3.31 3.52
CA SER A 90 -6.99 -2.72 3.18
C SER A 90 -7.46 -3.25 1.83
N PRO A 91 -8.78 -3.41 1.60
CA PRO A 91 -9.30 -3.78 0.31
C PRO A 91 -8.87 -2.80 -0.79
N GLY A 92 -8.60 -3.30 -1.99
CA GLY A 92 -8.18 -2.45 -3.10
C GLY A 92 -7.84 -3.22 -4.36
N LEU A 93 -7.05 -2.60 -5.23
CA LEU A 93 -6.55 -3.19 -6.46
C LEU A 93 -5.06 -3.51 -6.29
N ARG A 94 -4.65 -4.71 -6.68
CA ARG A 94 -3.23 -5.12 -6.75
C ARG A 94 -2.86 -5.42 -8.19
N LEU A 95 -1.62 -5.18 -8.57
CA LEU A 95 -1.15 -5.55 -9.91
C LEU A 95 -1.10 -7.07 -10.04
N LYS A 96 -1.48 -7.57 -11.21
CA LYS A 96 -1.24 -8.97 -11.59
C LYS A 96 0.26 -9.25 -11.72
N PRO A 97 0.71 -10.52 -11.66
CA PRO A 97 2.12 -10.86 -11.84
C PRO A 97 2.71 -10.49 -13.21
N LYS A 98 1.88 -10.46 -14.26
CA LYS A 98 2.20 -9.95 -15.60
C LYS A 98 1.14 -8.92 -15.97
N PRO A 99 1.24 -7.69 -15.46
CA PRO A 99 0.12 -6.78 -15.46
C PRO A 99 0.00 -6.00 -16.76
N ALA A 100 1.10 -5.69 -17.45
CA ALA A 100 1.05 -4.71 -18.53
C ALA A 100 0.73 -5.36 -19.87
N PHE A 101 -0.18 -4.72 -20.61
CA PHE A 101 -0.55 -5.13 -21.95
C PHE A 101 -0.93 -3.91 -22.80
N ALA A 102 -0.72 -4.01 -24.11
CA ALA A 102 -1.09 -2.96 -25.05
C ALA A 102 -2.57 -3.04 -25.43
N GLY A 103 -3.21 -1.89 -25.66
CA GLY A 103 -4.56 -1.81 -26.21
C GLY A 103 -4.88 -0.39 -26.69
N GLU A 104 -5.35 -0.26 -27.94
CA GLU A 104 -5.73 1.03 -28.56
C GLU A 104 -4.63 2.10 -28.48
N GLY A 105 -3.36 1.71 -28.66
CA GLY A 105 -2.21 2.61 -28.58
C GLY A 105 -1.78 3.00 -27.16
N LEU A 106 -2.33 2.35 -26.13
CA LEU A 106 -2.02 2.62 -24.72
C LEU A 106 -1.43 1.38 -24.04
N VAL A 107 -0.57 1.61 -23.05
CA VAL A 107 -0.18 0.62 -22.03
C VAL A 107 -1.22 0.62 -20.92
N ARG A 108 -1.79 -0.55 -20.68
CA ARG A 108 -2.78 -0.81 -19.62
C ARG A 108 -2.21 -1.76 -18.58
N ILE A 109 -2.57 -1.53 -17.33
CA ILE A 109 -2.11 -2.31 -16.17
C ILE A 109 -3.27 -3.12 -15.62
N GLY A 110 -3.20 -4.43 -15.84
CA GLY A 110 -4.12 -5.42 -15.31
C GLY A 110 -3.98 -5.56 -13.80
N VAL A 111 -5.12 -5.54 -13.13
CA VAL A 111 -5.22 -5.61 -11.66
C VAL A 111 -6.08 -6.78 -11.20
N GLU A 112 -5.86 -7.20 -9.96
CA GLU A 112 -6.68 -8.14 -9.21
C GLU A 112 -7.39 -7.40 -8.07
N VAL A 113 -8.59 -7.84 -7.75
CA VAL A 113 -9.36 -7.32 -6.62
C VAL A 113 -8.87 -8.01 -5.35
N TYR A 114 -8.33 -7.23 -4.41
CA TYR A 114 -7.94 -7.71 -3.09
C TYR A 114 -9.01 -7.33 -2.06
N GLY A 115 -9.56 -8.31 -1.34
CA GLY A 115 -10.65 -8.10 -0.39
C GLY A 115 -11.98 -7.74 -1.07
N GLY A 116 -12.81 -6.93 -0.39
CA GLY A 116 -14.12 -6.48 -0.88
C GLY A 116 -14.21 -4.96 -1.08
N PRO A 117 -13.41 -4.34 -1.96
CA PRO A 117 -13.46 -2.90 -2.18
C PRO A 117 -14.72 -2.48 -2.95
N ILE A 118 -15.14 -1.23 -2.75
CA ILE A 118 -16.16 -0.60 -3.57
C ILE A 118 -15.51 -0.14 -4.88
N LEU A 119 -15.51 -1.00 -5.90
CA LEU A 119 -14.74 -0.78 -7.15
C LEU A 119 -15.03 0.55 -7.84
N ALA A 120 -16.28 1.03 -7.77
CA ALA A 120 -16.67 2.30 -8.39
C ALA A 120 -15.88 3.50 -7.84
N THR A 121 -15.41 3.48 -6.58
CA THR A 121 -14.70 4.62 -5.98
C THR A 121 -13.28 4.81 -6.52
N PHE A 122 -12.73 3.80 -7.21
CA PHE A 122 -11.42 3.88 -7.88
C PHE A 122 -11.51 4.59 -9.24
N THR A 123 -12.72 4.74 -9.79
CA THR A 123 -12.89 5.41 -11.09
C THR A 123 -12.63 6.90 -10.98
N ASP A 124 -12.02 7.47 -12.02
CA ASP A 124 -11.68 8.88 -12.14
C ASP A 124 -10.83 9.46 -11.00
N ARG A 125 -10.08 8.59 -10.32
CA ARG A 125 -9.07 8.96 -9.32
C ARG A 125 -7.68 9.10 -9.93
N ASP A 126 -6.87 9.93 -9.29
CA ASP A 126 -5.44 10.06 -9.58
C ASP A 126 -4.71 8.99 -8.77
N LEU A 127 -4.43 7.87 -9.43
CA LEU A 127 -3.92 6.66 -8.79
C LEU A 127 -2.41 6.53 -9.00
N SER A 128 -1.77 5.86 -8.06
CA SER A 128 -0.37 5.45 -8.16
C SER A 128 -0.19 4.03 -7.61
N ILE A 129 1.05 3.54 -7.58
CA ILE A 129 1.43 2.23 -7.06
C ILE A 129 2.46 2.30 -5.95
N ALA A 130 2.27 1.45 -4.96
CA ALA A 130 3.23 1.23 -3.88
C ALA A 130 3.20 -0.21 -3.40
N GLY A 131 4.33 -0.72 -2.93
CA GLY A 131 4.45 -2.10 -2.48
C GLY A 131 5.89 -2.52 -2.33
N ARG A 132 6.17 -3.77 -2.65
CA ARG A 132 7.51 -4.33 -2.62
C ARG A 132 7.90 -4.95 -3.95
N VAL A 133 9.18 -4.91 -4.25
CA VAL A 133 9.80 -5.56 -5.40
C VAL A 133 10.92 -6.46 -4.90
N THR A 134 10.89 -7.72 -5.30
CA THR A 134 11.96 -8.67 -5.03
C THR A 134 12.93 -8.61 -6.20
N VAL A 135 14.18 -8.27 -5.90
CA VAL A 135 15.26 -8.12 -6.88
C VAL A 135 16.35 -9.13 -6.65
N ARG A 136 16.99 -9.60 -7.71
CA ARG A 136 18.17 -10.45 -7.63
C ARG A 136 19.31 -9.67 -6.97
N SER A 137 20.04 -10.33 -6.08
CA SER A 137 21.24 -9.79 -5.45
C SER A 137 22.37 -10.80 -5.52
N LYS A 138 23.61 -10.38 -5.23
CA LYS A 138 24.79 -11.27 -5.29
C LYS A 138 24.65 -12.51 -4.41
N ASN A 139 23.89 -12.42 -3.32
CA ASN A 139 23.71 -13.47 -2.32
C ASN A 139 22.33 -14.17 -2.42
N GLY A 140 21.57 -13.94 -3.50
CA GLY A 140 20.23 -14.49 -3.69
C GLY A 140 19.26 -13.42 -4.18
N HIS A 141 18.46 -12.90 -3.27
CA HIS A 141 17.50 -11.84 -3.56
C HIS A 141 17.34 -10.89 -2.37
N ASP A 142 17.02 -9.64 -2.67
CA ASP A 142 16.66 -8.62 -1.70
C ASP A 142 15.23 -8.15 -1.98
N THR A 143 14.56 -7.57 -0.98
CA THR A 143 13.26 -6.93 -1.15
C THR A 143 13.42 -5.42 -0.96
N LYS A 144 12.91 -4.65 -1.92
CA LYS A 144 12.90 -3.19 -1.88
C LYS A 144 11.46 -2.67 -1.80
N LEU A 145 11.22 -1.68 -0.94
CA LEU A 145 9.97 -0.91 -0.99
C LEU A 145 9.99 -0.01 -2.22
N LEU A 146 8.83 0.12 -2.86
CA LEU A 146 8.62 1.00 -3.98
C LEU A 146 7.35 1.80 -3.74
N ARG A 147 7.41 3.10 -4.00
CA ARG A 147 6.27 4.01 -3.98
C ARG A 147 6.54 5.13 -4.98
N PHE A 148 5.52 5.51 -5.74
CA PHE A 148 5.56 6.72 -6.54
C PHE A 148 4.54 7.72 -6.00
N ASP A 149 4.98 8.95 -5.72
CA ASP A 149 4.10 10.00 -5.18
C ASP A 149 3.27 10.72 -6.25
N SER A 150 3.68 10.65 -7.52
CA SER A 150 2.93 11.23 -8.64
C SER A 150 1.76 10.35 -9.06
N ALA A 151 0.71 10.96 -9.60
CA ALA A 151 -0.39 10.25 -10.27
C ALA A 151 0.14 9.56 -11.54
N LEU A 152 0.21 8.23 -11.52
CA LEU A 152 0.73 7.41 -12.62
C LEU A 152 -0.35 6.73 -13.43
N MET A 153 -1.52 6.52 -12.83
CA MET A 153 -2.55 5.69 -13.42
C MET A 153 -3.94 6.27 -13.20
N ARG A 154 -4.85 5.89 -14.09
CA ARG A 154 -6.26 6.28 -13.99
C ARG A 154 -7.16 5.15 -14.45
N LEU A 155 -8.27 4.97 -13.73
CA LEU A 155 -9.38 4.14 -14.16
C LEU A 155 -10.50 5.05 -14.70
N PRO A 156 -10.51 5.40 -15.99
CA PRO A 156 -11.49 6.35 -16.51
C PRO A 156 -12.90 5.74 -16.56
N ASN A 157 -13.92 6.53 -16.24
CA ASN A 157 -15.29 6.16 -16.55
C ASN A 157 -15.57 6.21 -18.06
N LEU A 158 -16.46 5.33 -18.52
CA LEU A 158 -17.08 5.48 -19.84
C LEU A 158 -18.02 6.69 -19.80
N ALA A 159 -17.94 7.56 -20.81
CA ALA A 159 -18.79 8.74 -20.91
C ALA A 159 -20.29 8.36 -20.83
N ILE A 160 -21.06 9.14 -20.08
CA ILE A 160 -22.51 8.90 -19.85
C ILE A 160 -23.31 8.80 -21.17
N HIS A 161 -22.89 9.49 -22.23
CA HIS A 161 -23.52 9.42 -23.55
C HIS A 161 -23.53 7.99 -24.13
N MET A 162 -22.53 7.18 -23.75
CA MET A 162 -22.34 5.77 -24.12
C MET A 162 -22.75 4.80 -23.01
N ASN A 163 -23.07 5.29 -21.80
CA ASN A 163 -23.58 4.53 -20.66
C ASN A 163 -24.74 5.27 -19.98
N ARG A 164 -25.85 5.42 -20.71
CA ARG A 164 -26.93 6.36 -20.36
C ARG A 164 -27.67 6.01 -19.07
N GLU A 165 -27.70 4.74 -18.70
CA GLU A 165 -28.44 4.23 -17.54
C GLU A 165 -27.58 4.12 -16.27
N VAL A 166 -26.32 4.59 -16.28
CA VAL A 166 -25.36 4.40 -15.18
C VAL A 166 -25.83 5.00 -13.85
N ASN A 167 -26.55 6.12 -13.90
CA ASN A 167 -27.08 6.78 -12.70
C ASN A 167 -28.26 6.01 -12.09
N ASP A 168 -28.97 5.22 -12.89
CA ASP A 168 -30.16 4.46 -12.45
C ASP A 168 -29.80 3.02 -12.04
N LYS A 169 -28.89 2.38 -12.79
CA LYS A 169 -28.47 0.97 -12.60
C LYS A 169 -27.18 0.83 -11.81
N GLY A 170 -26.48 1.93 -11.54
CA GLY A 170 -25.15 1.94 -10.94
C GLY A 170 -24.04 1.61 -11.94
N LEU A 171 -22.80 1.91 -11.54
CA LEU A 171 -21.60 1.59 -12.31
C LEU A 171 -21.24 0.10 -12.13
N VAL A 172 -21.56 -0.71 -13.13
CA VAL A 172 -21.21 -2.14 -13.15
C VAL A 172 -19.90 -2.33 -13.92
N LEU A 173 -18.82 -2.64 -13.20
CA LEU A 173 -17.51 -2.90 -13.77
C LEU A 173 -17.26 -4.40 -13.92
N ASN A 174 -16.94 -4.84 -15.13
CA ASN A 174 -16.39 -6.18 -15.32
C ASN A 174 -14.97 -6.22 -14.74
N LYS A 175 -14.72 -7.15 -13.81
CA LYS A 175 -13.43 -7.22 -13.09
C LYS A 175 -12.22 -7.47 -13.99
N GLN A 176 -12.41 -8.13 -15.13
CA GLN A 176 -11.33 -8.46 -16.06
C GLN A 176 -11.12 -7.37 -17.12
N THR A 177 -12.20 -6.85 -17.69
CA THR A 177 -12.12 -5.93 -18.85
C THR A 177 -12.33 -4.47 -18.49
N GLY A 178 -12.95 -4.18 -17.35
CA GLY A 178 -13.32 -2.83 -16.90
C GLY A 178 -12.53 -2.31 -15.69
N LEU A 179 -11.54 -3.05 -15.20
CA LEU A 179 -10.61 -2.61 -14.15
C LEU A 179 -9.16 -2.32 -14.59
N PRO A 180 -8.65 -2.79 -15.75
CA PRO A 180 -7.30 -2.43 -16.16
C PRO A 180 -7.11 -0.90 -16.22
N LEU A 181 -6.08 -0.42 -15.55
CA LEU A 181 -5.77 1.01 -15.43
C LEU A 181 -5.02 1.50 -16.67
N LEU A 182 -5.24 2.74 -17.07
CA LEU A 182 -4.37 3.40 -18.04
C LEU A 182 -3.07 3.83 -17.35
N PHE A 183 -1.92 3.64 -17.99
CA PHE A 183 -0.61 4.00 -17.46
C PHE A 183 0.17 4.93 -18.40
N ALA A 184 0.32 4.57 -19.68
CA ALA A 184 1.12 5.33 -20.63
C ALA A 184 0.61 5.14 -22.07
N GLU A 185 1.12 5.94 -23.01
CA GLU A 185 1.04 5.63 -24.44
C GLU A 185 1.99 4.48 -24.78
N SER A 186 1.60 3.64 -25.75
CA SER A 186 2.46 2.57 -26.25
C SER A 186 3.61 3.13 -27.08
N GLU A 187 4.83 2.71 -26.76
CA GLU A 187 6.02 3.05 -27.56
C GLU A 187 6.19 2.07 -28.73
N GLU A 188 6.52 2.59 -29.91
CA GLU A 188 6.70 1.75 -31.10
C GLU A 188 7.90 0.81 -30.93
N GLY A 189 7.68 -0.49 -31.18
CA GLY A 189 8.71 -1.51 -31.07
C GLY A 189 9.04 -1.94 -29.63
N LEU A 190 8.30 -1.46 -28.63
CA LEU A 190 8.48 -1.84 -27.22
C LEU A 190 7.24 -2.57 -26.69
N GLU A 191 7.44 -3.76 -26.12
CA GLU A 191 6.36 -4.50 -25.47
C GLU A 191 5.91 -3.78 -24.19
N ALA A 192 4.59 -3.75 -23.95
CA ALA A 192 4.00 -3.04 -22.81
C ALA A 192 4.60 -3.47 -21.45
N GLU A 193 4.86 -4.77 -21.28
CA GLU A 193 5.50 -5.33 -20.08
C GLU A 193 6.94 -4.82 -19.92
N GLN A 194 7.71 -4.73 -21.01
CA GLN A 194 9.06 -4.20 -20.96
C GLN A 194 9.05 -2.71 -20.64
N GLN A 195 8.12 -1.94 -21.20
CA GLN A 195 7.96 -0.51 -20.91
C GLN A 195 7.63 -0.28 -19.42
N PHE A 196 6.67 -1.03 -18.88
CA PHE A 196 6.31 -0.95 -17.47
C PHE A 196 7.46 -1.36 -16.54
N LEU A 197 8.11 -2.51 -16.80
CA LEU A 197 9.21 -2.99 -15.96
C LEU A 197 10.44 -2.08 -16.03
N SER A 198 10.72 -1.46 -17.18
CA SER A 198 11.79 -0.46 -17.31
C SER A 198 11.56 0.74 -16.40
N PHE A 199 10.31 1.21 -16.32
CA PHE A 199 9.93 2.31 -15.42
C PHE A 199 10.14 1.95 -13.94
N ILE A 200 9.76 0.73 -13.53
CA ILE A 200 10.01 0.23 -12.17
C ILE A 200 11.52 0.09 -11.89
N ALA A 201 12.27 -0.49 -12.83
CA ALA A 201 13.70 -0.72 -12.72
C ALA A 201 14.48 0.60 -12.54
N GLN A 202 14.12 1.63 -13.32
CA GLN A 202 14.70 2.97 -13.22
C GLN A 202 14.48 3.58 -11.83
N ALA A 203 13.26 3.47 -11.28
CA ALA A 203 12.94 4.00 -9.96
C ALA A 203 13.74 3.32 -8.83
N LEU A 204 13.99 2.01 -8.96
CA LEU A 204 14.76 1.22 -8.00
C LEU A 204 16.27 1.25 -8.23
N GLN A 205 16.72 1.85 -9.33
CA GLN A 205 18.10 1.85 -9.80
C GLN A 205 18.68 0.42 -9.89
N VAL A 206 17.93 -0.47 -10.55
CA VAL A 206 18.32 -1.87 -10.80
C VAL A 206 18.19 -2.20 -12.29
N ASP A 207 18.83 -3.29 -12.72
CA ASP A 207 18.62 -3.81 -14.06
C ASP A 207 17.23 -4.46 -14.17
N ILE A 208 16.57 -4.27 -15.33
CA ILE A 208 15.23 -4.85 -15.58
C ILE A 208 15.21 -6.38 -15.39
N GLY A 209 16.30 -7.06 -15.78
CA GLY A 209 16.44 -8.51 -15.64
C GLY A 209 16.63 -9.00 -14.21
N ASP A 210 16.91 -8.09 -13.27
CA ASP A 210 17.02 -8.41 -11.85
C ASP A 210 15.69 -8.32 -11.11
N ILE A 211 14.62 -7.76 -11.71
CA ILE A 211 13.28 -7.81 -11.13
C ILE A 211 12.75 -9.24 -11.20
N LEU A 212 12.61 -9.91 -10.06
CA LEU A 212 12.16 -11.30 -9.98
C LEU A 212 10.64 -11.41 -9.86
N THR A 213 10.06 -10.57 -9.01
CA THR A 213 8.61 -10.48 -8.77
C THR A 213 8.30 -9.20 -7.99
N PHE A 214 7.04 -8.83 -7.92
CA PHE A 214 6.58 -7.70 -7.12
C PHE A 214 5.18 -7.94 -6.57
N GLU A 215 4.86 -7.22 -5.51
CA GLU A 215 3.50 -7.09 -4.99
C GLU A 215 3.24 -5.61 -4.82
N LEU A 216 2.43 -5.05 -5.72
CA LEU A 216 2.17 -3.62 -5.81
C LEU A 216 0.66 -3.37 -5.66
N ASN A 217 0.33 -2.53 -4.69
CA ASN A 217 -1.02 -2.03 -4.46
C ASN A 217 -1.20 -0.73 -5.25
N VAL A 218 -2.41 -0.55 -5.76
CA VAL A 218 -2.87 0.73 -6.29
C VAL A 218 -3.42 1.56 -5.15
N PHE A 219 -3.05 2.84 -5.08
CA PHE A 219 -3.53 3.76 -4.04
C PHE A 219 -3.89 5.13 -4.64
N ASP A 220 -4.74 5.89 -3.95
CA ASP A 220 -5.09 7.28 -4.31
C ASP A 220 -3.94 8.22 -3.90
N THR A 221 -3.55 9.14 -4.77
CA THR A 221 -2.50 10.13 -4.47
C THR A 221 -3.03 11.32 -3.67
N GLN A 222 -4.36 11.48 -3.59
CA GLN A 222 -5.00 12.48 -2.74
C GLN A 222 -4.65 12.24 -1.27
N GLN A 223 -3.99 13.22 -0.64
CA GLN A 223 -3.65 13.16 0.77
C GLN A 223 -4.89 13.25 1.65
N GLY A 224 -4.85 12.56 2.79
CA GLY A 224 -5.91 12.62 3.78
C GLY A 224 -6.05 14.02 4.40
N THR A 225 -7.27 14.37 4.78
CA THR A 225 -7.60 15.73 5.23
C THR A 225 -8.62 15.77 6.35
N LEU A 226 -8.58 16.86 7.12
CA LEU A 226 -9.68 17.23 7.99
C LEU A 226 -10.71 18.04 7.19
N TRP A 227 -11.97 17.63 7.23
CA TRP A 227 -13.05 18.28 6.46
C TRP A 227 -14.31 18.52 7.29
N GLY A 228 -15.28 19.22 6.69
CA GLY A 228 -16.46 19.74 7.38
C GLY A 228 -16.30 21.22 7.76
N ALA A 229 -17.40 21.90 8.05
CA ALA A 229 -17.42 23.34 8.29
C ALA A 229 -16.54 23.75 9.48
N ASN A 230 -16.34 22.85 10.44
CA ASN A 230 -15.44 23.07 11.58
C ASN A 230 -14.28 22.06 11.65
N GLN A 231 -13.94 21.41 10.53
CA GLN A 231 -12.90 20.37 10.46
C GLN A 231 -13.16 19.24 11.46
N GLU A 232 -14.39 18.72 11.44
CA GLU A 232 -14.84 17.71 12.41
C GLU A 232 -14.75 16.27 11.91
N PHE A 233 -14.41 16.08 10.64
CA PHE A 233 -14.32 14.77 9.99
C PHE A 233 -12.92 14.53 9.42
N ILE A 234 -12.61 13.27 9.19
CA ILE A 234 -11.39 12.79 8.53
C ILE A 234 -11.82 12.18 7.19
N ALA A 235 -11.09 12.44 6.11
CA ALA A 235 -11.24 11.81 4.81
C ALA A 235 -9.88 11.37 4.28
#